data_AF-A0A498SDI3-F1
#
_entry.id   AF-A0A498SDI3-F1
#
_cell.length_a   1.000
_cell.length_b   1.000
_cell.length_c   1.000
_cell.angle_alpha   90.00
_cell.angle_beta   90.00
_cell.angle_gamma   90.00
#
_symmetry.space_group_name_H-M   'P 1'
#
loop_
_entity.id
_entity.type
_entity.pdbx_description
1 polymer ?
#
loop_
_entity_poly.entity_id
_entity_poly.type
_entity_poly.pdbx_seq_one_letter_code
_entity_poly.pdbx_strand_id
1 'polypeptide(L)'
;MEEDFFITEYMSCGRDELKCTIKKLYSDFIVNEITPDGTVLDISLPSTTEAIVESREVKNSRTDVNDISIPEAVTQEMVSKIDALFNDEINVVEIPTEGMDKQRRTLIHDWIRNRYSGVLDSQTVAGAIRVLLPDKRTRKRSTWPTDRPDYVHFTLCKENKDTHYALSVISKLLGIKNSSFGICGTKDRRALTTQRVSLYRCEIERLEKLNGKLRGIRLTDFTSSSEPCKLGNLWGNRFKIILRDVHPFNEADLISRIDDFKSNGFINYFGTQRFGSCAFNTAEIGIAILKKQWEVALKAILKPRNARGSIREALNEWNKSGNASVALKKLTGIQAYATIEGQLLSSLSKNKCDYRGALLKLTRNIRSLYVHAYQSLLWNKVVTRRVKNKGFHAISGDLNLRGQIIKDFENEEVALPLISGSVKFPSNEVRDWYAEIMAEDGVTVEIEWTIGAVMRPLIIKPQNVKYKILTYPEARTKLQTDFEGNIDSESIGIGNFHALGLEFSLPSGSYATIALREITRCDMSKLAQMSMAQDGKDFTEFV
;
A
#
# COMPACT_ATOMS: atom_id res chain seq x y z
N MET A 1 25.65 -6.51 0.45
CA MET A 1 24.70 -5.97 -0.55
C MET A 1 24.58 -4.47 -0.42
N GLU A 2 24.62 -3.93 0.81
CA GLU A 2 24.57 -2.49 1.03
C GLU A 2 25.71 -1.72 0.33
N GLU A 3 26.91 -2.28 0.29
CA GLU A 3 28.05 -1.71 -0.46
C GLU A 3 27.76 -1.56 -1.96
N ASP A 4 27.11 -2.55 -2.59
CA ASP A 4 26.73 -2.51 -4.01
C ASP A 4 25.81 -1.32 -4.34
N PHE A 5 25.11 -0.81 -3.33
CA PHE A 5 24.19 0.33 -3.44
C PHE A 5 24.68 1.58 -2.72
N PHE A 6 25.98 1.64 -2.39
CA PHE A 6 26.64 2.77 -1.75
C PHE A 6 25.97 3.16 -0.43
N ILE A 7 25.62 2.17 0.38
CA ILE A 7 25.10 2.36 1.73
C ILE A 7 26.22 1.96 2.69
N THR A 8 27.21 2.85 2.86
CA THR A 8 28.48 2.52 3.52
C THR A 8 28.70 3.32 4.79
N GLU A 9 28.44 4.63 4.75
CA GLU A 9 28.67 5.50 5.90
C GLU A 9 27.62 5.36 7.01
N TYR A 10 28.01 5.80 8.21
CA TYR A 10 27.22 5.81 9.43
C TYR A 10 27.36 7.17 10.13
N MET A 11 26.40 7.56 10.96
CA MET A 11 26.49 8.82 11.73
C MET A 11 27.53 8.75 12.84
N SER A 12 27.61 7.64 13.56
CA SER A 12 28.64 7.43 14.59
C SER A 12 29.77 6.52 14.08
N CYS A 13 30.97 6.66 14.66
CA CYS A 13 32.15 5.87 14.32
C CYS A 13 32.54 4.91 15.46
N GLY A 14 33.36 3.90 15.16
CA GLY A 14 34.03 3.09 16.18
C GLY A 14 33.14 2.13 16.98
N ARG A 15 32.02 1.68 16.41
CA ARG A 15 31.14 0.68 17.03
C ARG A 15 31.19 -0.64 16.29
N ASP A 16 31.24 -1.73 17.05
CA ASP A 16 31.15 -3.08 16.52
C ASP A 16 29.74 -3.43 16.03
N GLU A 17 29.69 -4.48 15.22
CA GLU A 17 28.44 -5.04 14.71
C GLU A 17 27.65 -5.75 15.81
N LEU A 18 26.37 -5.42 15.90
CA LEU A 18 25.39 -6.03 16.78
C LEU A 18 24.47 -6.95 15.97
N LYS A 19 24.86 -8.21 15.83
CA LYS A 19 24.10 -9.21 15.08
C LYS A 19 22.71 -9.36 15.66
N CYS A 20 21.72 -9.36 14.79
CA CYS A 20 20.33 -9.58 15.17
C CYS A 20 19.50 -10.05 13.96
N THR A 21 18.38 -10.70 14.27
CA THR A 21 17.41 -11.16 13.29
C THR A 21 16.20 -10.23 13.27
N ILE A 22 15.83 -9.72 12.08
CA ILE A 22 14.58 -8.98 11.88
C ILE A 22 13.52 -9.84 11.19
N LYS A 23 12.24 -9.52 11.45
CA LYS A 23 11.08 -10.16 10.79
C LYS A 23 11.08 -11.69 10.92
N LYS A 24 11.63 -12.27 11.99
CA LYS A 24 11.58 -13.73 12.25
C LYS A 24 10.13 -14.18 12.20
N LEU A 25 9.29 -13.56 13.02
CA LEU A 25 7.83 -13.54 12.88
C LEU A 25 7.41 -12.28 12.12
N TYR A 26 6.29 -12.31 11.39
CA TYR A 26 5.75 -11.09 10.79
C TYR A 26 5.18 -10.13 11.85
N SER A 27 4.79 -10.67 13.01
CA SER A 27 4.38 -9.87 14.17
C SER A 27 5.52 -9.06 14.74
N ASP A 28 6.79 -9.43 14.53
CA ASP A 28 7.99 -8.68 14.98
C ASP A 28 8.19 -7.33 14.26
N PHE A 29 7.37 -7.03 13.26
CA PHE A 29 7.49 -5.82 12.48
C PHE A 29 6.10 -5.20 12.25
N ILE A 30 5.78 -4.19 13.04
CA ILE A 30 4.51 -3.46 12.97
C ILE A 30 4.77 -2.09 12.33
N VAL A 31 3.92 -1.71 11.38
CA VAL A 31 3.98 -0.42 10.68
C VAL A 31 2.64 0.26 10.74
N ASN A 32 2.56 1.35 11.48
CA ASN A 32 1.37 2.18 11.59
C ASN A 32 1.54 3.46 10.75
N GLU A 33 0.62 3.72 9.83
CA GLU A 33 0.64 4.99 9.09
C GLU A 33 0.35 6.17 10.03
N ILE A 34 1.05 7.29 9.81
CA ILE A 34 0.80 8.56 10.49
C ILE A 34 0.20 9.52 9.47
N THR A 35 -1.03 9.95 9.72
CA THR A 35 -1.76 10.89 8.88
C THR A 35 -1.12 12.28 8.91
N PRO A 36 -1.45 13.19 7.96
CA PRO A 36 -0.86 14.54 7.93
C PRO A 36 -1.06 15.38 9.20
N ASP A 37 -2.17 15.15 9.93
CA ASP A 37 -2.50 15.75 11.22
C ASP A 37 -1.77 15.11 12.41
N GLY A 38 -0.94 14.10 12.19
CA GLY A 38 -0.14 13.43 13.22
C GLY A 38 -0.81 12.24 13.90
N THR A 39 -2.05 11.89 13.51
CA THR A 39 -2.76 10.73 14.05
C THR A 39 -2.08 9.42 13.61
N VAL A 40 -1.71 8.59 14.58
CA VAL A 40 -1.16 7.26 14.33
C VAL A 40 -2.31 6.27 14.18
N LEU A 41 -2.45 5.65 13.01
CA LEU A 41 -3.47 4.64 12.78
C LEU A 41 -3.05 3.34 13.48
N ASP A 42 -3.56 3.02 14.66
CA ASP A 42 -3.22 1.76 15.34
C ASP A 42 -4.24 0.64 15.03
N ILE A 43 -3.86 -0.60 15.34
CA ILE A 43 -4.71 -1.79 15.20
C ILE A 43 -5.79 -1.81 16.30
N SER A 44 -5.68 -0.94 17.32
CA SER A 44 -6.52 -0.87 18.51
C SER A 44 -8.00 -1.08 18.18
N LEU A 45 -8.51 -2.15 18.79
CA LEU A 45 -9.89 -2.63 18.86
C LEU A 45 -10.88 -1.49 19.10
N PRO A 46 -12.15 -1.64 18.66
CA PRO A 46 -13.05 -0.51 18.49
C PRO A 46 -13.22 0.27 19.78
N SER A 47 -12.71 1.51 19.81
CA SER A 47 -13.35 2.56 20.57
C SER A 47 -14.72 2.74 19.93
N THR A 48 -15.72 2.50 20.75
CA THR A 48 -17.14 2.78 20.54
C THR A 48 -17.29 3.91 19.55
N THR A 49 -17.99 3.65 18.45
CA THR A 49 -18.58 4.71 17.66
C THR A 49 -19.34 5.58 18.65
N GLU A 50 -18.78 6.73 19.04
CA GLU A 50 -19.57 7.84 19.53
C GLU A 50 -20.43 8.22 18.35
N ALA A 51 -21.54 7.52 18.30
CA ALA A 51 -22.75 7.88 17.62
C ALA A 51 -23.03 9.33 18.00
N ILE A 52 -22.56 10.27 17.17
CA ILE A 52 -23.37 11.44 16.84
C ILE A 52 -24.55 10.88 16.02
N VAL A 53 -25.43 10.18 16.74
CA VAL A 53 -26.82 10.00 16.35
C VAL A 53 -27.44 11.36 16.64
N GLU A 54 -27.30 12.27 15.69
CA GLU A 54 -28.48 13.07 15.39
C GLU A 54 -29.53 12.05 14.98
N SER A 55 -30.45 11.81 15.91
CA SER A 55 -31.64 11.02 15.75
C SER A 55 -32.48 11.64 14.63
N ARG A 56 -32.09 11.41 13.38
CA ARG A 56 -33.08 11.24 12.33
C ARG A 56 -33.70 9.90 12.64
N GLU A 57 -34.83 9.96 13.34
CA GLU A 57 -35.85 8.93 13.30
C GLU A 57 -35.97 8.47 11.84
N VAL A 58 -35.31 7.36 11.52
CA VAL A 58 -35.75 6.55 10.40
C VAL A 58 -37.12 6.11 10.86
N LYS A 59 -38.13 6.82 10.37
CA LYS A 59 -39.49 6.31 10.31
C LYS A 59 -39.42 5.01 9.52
N ASN A 60 -39.07 3.92 10.20
CA ASN A 60 -39.66 2.62 9.99
C ASN A 60 -41.12 2.71 10.49
N SER A 61 -41.87 3.71 10.00
CA SER A 61 -43.29 3.51 9.85
C SER A 61 -43.38 2.49 8.73
N ARG A 62 -43.73 1.25 9.08
CA ARG A 62 -44.79 0.58 8.31
C ARG A 62 -45.89 1.63 8.21
N THR A 63 -45.87 2.47 7.18
CA THR A 63 -46.97 3.36 6.89
C THR A 63 -48.16 2.44 6.76
N ASP A 64 -49.13 2.60 7.65
CA ASP A 64 -50.39 1.89 7.57
C ASP A 64 -50.82 1.90 6.11
N VAL A 65 -50.82 0.71 5.52
CA VAL A 65 -51.10 0.49 4.10
C VAL A 65 -52.52 1.00 3.77
N ASN A 66 -53.30 1.38 4.78
CA ASN A 66 -54.69 1.81 4.74
C ASN A 66 -54.96 3.29 4.42
N ASP A 67 -53.96 4.20 4.41
CA ASP A 67 -54.23 5.65 4.29
C ASP A 67 -54.06 6.26 2.88
N ILE A 68 -53.73 5.45 1.86
CA ILE A 68 -53.60 5.94 0.48
C ILE A 68 -54.90 5.66 -0.29
N SER A 69 -55.58 6.73 -0.73
CA SER A 69 -56.83 6.68 -1.48
C SER A 69 -56.71 5.74 -2.69
N ILE A 70 -57.57 4.72 -2.73
CA ILE A 70 -57.61 3.73 -3.80
C ILE A 70 -58.20 4.40 -5.06
N PRO A 71 -57.55 4.29 -6.23
CA PRO A 71 -58.11 4.79 -7.48
C PRO A 71 -59.46 4.11 -7.77
N GLU A 72 -60.43 4.87 -8.28
CA GLU A 72 -61.82 4.42 -8.57
C GLU A 72 -61.91 3.16 -9.45
N ALA A 73 -60.85 2.90 -10.22
CA ALA A 73 -60.71 1.76 -11.12
C ALA A 73 -60.18 0.46 -10.47
N VAL A 74 -59.78 0.50 -9.19
CA VAL A 74 -59.23 -0.65 -8.47
C VAL A 74 -60.23 -1.10 -7.41
N THR A 75 -60.81 -2.29 -7.59
CA THR A 75 -61.78 -2.82 -6.61
C THR A 75 -61.10 -3.31 -5.35
N GLN A 76 -61.83 -3.36 -4.23
CA GLN A 76 -61.30 -3.85 -2.96
C GLN A 76 -60.78 -5.30 -3.05
N GLU A 77 -61.39 -6.12 -3.92
CA GLU A 77 -60.93 -7.49 -4.20
C GLU A 77 -59.54 -7.52 -4.87
N MET A 78 -59.25 -6.56 -5.75
CA MET A 78 -57.93 -6.43 -6.39
C MET A 78 -56.88 -5.97 -5.37
N VAL A 79 -57.24 -5.07 -4.45
CA VAL A 79 -56.34 -4.64 -3.36
C VAL A 79 -55.93 -5.85 -2.51
N SER A 80 -56.88 -6.70 -2.11
CA SER A 80 -56.57 -7.92 -1.34
C SER A 80 -55.63 -8.88 -2.10
N LYS A 81 -55.78 -9.01 -3.43
CA LYS A 81 -54.87 -9.84 -4.25
C LYS A 81 -53.47 -9.24 -4.35
N ILE A 82 -53.34 -7.91 -4.41
CA ILE A 82 -52.04 -7.23 -4.43
C ILE A 82 -51.37 -7.27 -3.05
N ASP A 83 -52.14 -7.21 -1.96
CA ASP A 83 -51.64 -7.40 -0.60
C ASP A 83 -51.14 -8.86 -0.39
N ALA A 84 -51.83 -9.85 -0.96
CA ALA A 84 -51.36 -11.26 -0.97
C ALA A 84 -50.08 -11.45 -1.81
N LEU A 85 -49.97 -10.76 -2.96
CA LEU A 85 -48.74 -10.70 -3.76
C LEU A 85 -47.57 -10.08 -2.97
N PHE A 86 -47.82 -9.05 -2.17
CA PHE A 86 -46.81 -8.42 -1.32
C PHE A 86 -46.29 -9.36 -0.20
N ASN A 87 -47.12 -10.29 0.24
CA ASN A 87 -46.77 -11.31 1.24
C ASN A 87 -46.21 -12.62 0.63
N ASP A 88 -45.79 -12.62 -0.64
CA ASP A 88 -45.24 -13.78 -1.37
C ASP A 88 -46.24 -14.95 -1.56
N GLU A 89 -47.55 -14.74 -1.43
CA GLU A 89 -48.57 -15.81 -1.58
C GLU A 89 -48.97 -16.07 -3.04
N ILE A 90 -48.80 -15.08 -3.92
CA ILE A 90 -49.18 -15.12 -5.34
C ILE A 90 -48.05 -14.49 -6.17
N ASN A 91 -47.87 -14.89 -7.42
CA ASN A 91 -46.75 -14.42 -8.26
C ASN A 91 -47.08 -13.18 -9.12
N VAL A 92 -48.34 -12.98 -9.52
CA VAL A 92 -48.78 -11.94 -10.45
C VAL A 92 -50.24 -11.57 -10.18
N VAL A 93 -50.58 -10.28 -10.29
CA VAL A 93 -51.96 -9.76 -10.31
C VAL A 93 -52.20 -8.92 -11.55
N GLU A 94 -53.35 -9.05 -12.19
CA GLU A 94 -53.72 -8.25 -13.38
C GLU A 94 -54.94 -7.38 -13.09
N ILE A 95 -54.81 -6.09 -13.39
CA ILE A 95 -55.88 -5.09 -13.27
C ILE A 95 -56.36 -4.76 -14.69
N PRO A 96 -57.61 -5.09 -15.07
CA PRO A 96 -58.14 -4.76 -16.38
C PRO A 96 -58.10 -3.25 -16.66
N THR A 97 -57.81 -2.86 -17.91
CA THR A 97 -57.72 -1.44 -18.32
C THR A 97 -58.73 -1.05 -19.41
N GLU A 98 -59.76 -1.89 -19.63
CA GLU A 98 -60.82 -1.61 -20.61
C GLU A 98 -61.49 -0.26 -20.31
N GLY A 99 -61.50 0.63 -21.29
CA GLY A 99 -62.07 1.98 -21.15
C GLY A 99 -61.22 2.99 -20.35
N MET A 100 -59.98 2.65 -19.95
CA MET A 100 -59.09 3.59 -19.24
C MET A 100 -58.23 4.43 -20.17
N ASP A 101 -58.18 5.73 -19.90
CA ASP A 101 -57.23 6.64 -20.55
C ASP A 101 -55.80 6.48 -20.00
N LYS A 102 -54.84 7.22 -20.57
CA LYS A 102 -53.44 7.19 -20.14
C LYS A 102 -53.25 7.77 -18.72
N GLN A 103 -54.06 8.75 -18.34
CA GLN A 103 -53.94 9.43 -17.05
C GLN A 103 -54.35 8.50 -15.89
N ARG A 104 -55.48 7.80 -16.04
CA ARG A 104 -55.98 6.79 -15.09
C ARG A 104 -55.00 5.63 -14.90
N ARG A 105 -54.39 5.13 -15.97
CA ARG A 105 -53.34 4.11 -15.87
C ARG A 105 -52.11 4.60 -15.10
N THR A 106 -51.71 5.85 -15.31
CA THR A 106 -50.57 6.46 -14.59
C THR A 106 -50.85 6.58 -13.10
N LEU A 107 -52.07 6.99 -12.73
CA LEU A 107 -52.50 7.06 -11.32
C LEU A 107 -52.44 5.69 -10.62
N ILE A 108 -52.80 4.60 -11.31
CA ILE A 108 -52.69 3.24 -10.77
C ILE A 108 -51.22 2.85 -10.55
N HIS A 109 -50.33 3.14 -11.51
CA HIS A 109 -48.89 2.88 -11.36
C HIS A 109 -48.27 3.65 -10.19
N ASP A 110 -48.63 4.93 -10.03
CA ASP A 110 -48.13 5.75 -8.94
C ASP A 110 -48.71 5.30 -7.59
N TRP A 111 -49.98 4.91 -7.55
CA TRP A 111 -50.62 4.33 -6.37
C TRP A 111 -49.93 3.03 -5.92
N ILE A 112 -49.69 2.07 -6.82
CA ILE A 112 -48.97 0.82 -6.49
C ILE A 112 -47.56 1.13 -5.97
N ARG A 113 -46.85 2.06 -6.62
CA ARG A 113 -45.48 2.43 -6.21
C ARG A 113 -45.46 3.03 -4.81
N ASN A 114 -46.41 3.92 -4.50
CA ASN A 114 -46.47 4.61 -3.22
C ASN A 114 -46.97 3.69 -2.10
N ARG A 115 -48.02 2.88 -2.35
CA ARG A 115 -48.61 1.98 -1.35
C ARG A 115 -47.66 0.88 -0.91
N TYR A 116 -46.90 0.31 -1.84
CA TYR A 116 -45.98 -0.80 -1.56
C TYR A 116 -44.51 -0.38 -1.51
N SER A 117 -44.23 0.91 -1.29
CA SER A 117 -42.87 1.46 -1.15
C SER A 117 -41.89 1.04 -2.25
N GLY A 118 -42.39 0.84 -3.48
CA GLY A 118 -41.60 0.40 -4.63
C GLY A 118 -41.12 -1.06 -4.62
N VAL A 119 -41.66 -1.91 -3.73
CA VAL A 119 -41.36 -3.35 -3.67
C VAL A 119 -41.98 -4.11 -4.84
N LEU A 120 -43.18 -3.71 -5.28
CA LEU A 120 -43.86 -4.29 -6.44
C LEU A 120 -43.53 -3.52 -7.71
N ASP A 121 -43.40 -4.23 -8.84
CA ASP A 121 -43.32 -3.67 -10.18
C ASP A 121 -44.69 -3.71 -10.87
N SER A 122 -44.97 -2.75 -11.73
CA SER A 122 -46.24 -2.68 -12.46
C SER A 122 -46.01 -2.30 -13.91
N GLN A 123 -46.60 -3.07 -14.83
CA GLN A 123 -46.40 -2.92 -16.28
C GLN A 123 -47.74 -2.93 -17.00
N THR A 124 -47.99 -1.97 -17.89
CA THR A 124 -49.19 -2.01 -18.75
C THR A 124 -48.93 -2.95 -19.93
N VAL A 125 -49.70 -4.04 -20.02
CA VAL A 125 -49.61 -5.06 -21.08
C VAL A 125 -51.00 -5.25 -21.70
N ALA A 126 -51.11 -5.05 -23.01
CA ALA A 126 -52.29 -5.32 -23.87
C ALA A 126 -53.63 -5.57 -23.14
N GLY A 127 -54.23 -4.52 -22.58
CA GLY A 127 -55.56 -4.58 -21.94
C GLY A 127 -55.55 -4.68 -20.41
N ALA A 128 -54.40 -4.82 -19.74
CA ALA A 128 -54.30 -4.84 -18.28
C ALA A 128 -53.02 -4.16 -17.73
N ILE A 129 -53.03 -3.78 -16.44
CA ILE A 129 -51.83 -3.47 -15.65
C ILE A 129 -51.45 -4.73 -14.87
N ARG A 130 -50.30 -5.29 -15.20
CA ARG A 130 -49.74 -6.47 -14.56
C ARG A 130 -48.82 -6.04 -13.42
N VAL A 131 -49.14 -6.46 -12.20
CA VAL A 131 -48.39 -6.22 -10.97
C VAL A 131 -47.64 -7.49 -10.59
N LEU A 132 -46.35 -7.38 -10.32
CA LEU A 132 -45.46 -8.51 -10.09
C LEU A 132 -44.30 -8.15 -9.17
N LEU A 133 -43.67 -9.15 -8.56
CA LEU A 133 -42.43 -8.96 -7.83
C LEU A 133 -41.26 -8.77 -8.82
N PRO A 134 -40.45 -7.71 -8.67
CA PRO A 134 -39.33 -7.45 -9.55
C PRO A 134 -38.32 -8.60 -9.48
N ASP A 135 -37.83 -9.03 -10.64
CA ASP A 135 -36.81 -10.08 -10.72
C ASP A 135 -35.57 -9.66 -9.92
N LYS A 136 -35.13 -10.50 -8.97
CA LYS A 136 -33.97 -10.26 -8.08
C LYS A 136 -32.67 -9.98 -8.86
N ARG A 137 -32.66 -10.24 -10.17
CA ARG A 137 -31.54 -10.01 -11.09
C ARG A 137 -31.36 -8.56 -11.54
N THR A 138 -32.41 -7.74 -11.54
CA THR A 138 -32.30 -6.31 -11.85
C THR A 138 -32.09 -5.51 -10.56
N ARG A 139 -30.87 -5.51 -10.04
CA ARG A 139 -30.45 -4.48 -9.08
C ARG A 139 -30.62 -3.13 -9.77
N LYS A 140 -31.70 -2.39 -9.47
CA LYS A 140 -31.79 -0.96 -9.78
C LYS A 140 -30.50 -0.33 -9.27
N ARG A 141 -29.78 0.40 -10.13
CA ARG A 141 -28.61 1.18 -9.70
C ARG A 141 -29.12 2.18 -8.67
N SER A 142 -28.87 1.92 -7.40
CA SER A 142 -29.10 2.89 -6.34
C SER A 142 -28.29 4.13 -6.68
N THR A 143 -28.97 5.24 -6.90
CA THR A 143 -28.32 6.53 -7.16
C THR A 143 -27.62 6.95 -5.87
N TRP A 144 -26.32 7.25 -5.94
CA TRP A 144 -25.59 7.73 -4.77
C TRP A 144 -26.23 9.05 -4.29
N PRO A 145 -26.58 9.19 -3.00
CA PRO A 145 -27.23 10.39 -2.49
C PRO A 145 -26.35 11.63 -2.71
N THR A 146 -26.94 12.73 -3.19
CA THR A 146 -26.21 13.98 -3.49
C THR A 146 -25.73 14.73 -2.25
N ASP A 147 -26.35 14.47 -1.10
CA ASP A 147 -25.98 15.00 0.22
C ASP A 147 -24.88 14.19 0.89
N ARG A 148 -24.49 13.03 0.33
CA ARG A 148 -23.45 12.16 0.90
C ARG A 148 -22.11 12.40 0.22
N PRO A 149 -21.01 12.54 0.99
CA PRO A 149 -19.68 12.59 0.42
C PRO A 149 -19.39 11.37 -0.47
N ASP A 150 -18.59 11.59 -1.52
CA ASP A 150 -18.33 10.58 -2.55
C ASP A 150 -17.39 9.45 -2.08
N TYR A 151 -16.63 9.66 -1.00
CA TYR A 151 -15.64 8.69 -0.52
C TYR A 151 -15.95 8.26 0.91
N VAL A 152 -15.80 6.95 1.14
CA VAL A 152 -15.62 6.41 2.48
C VAL A 152 -14.14 6.20 2.73
N HIS A 153 -13.66 6.71 3.85
CA HIS A 153 -12.33 6.49 4.39
C HIS A 153 -12.41 5.39 5.44
N PHE A 154 -11.42 4.51 5.47
CA PHE A 154 -11.29 3.47 6.49
C PHE A 154 -9.82 3.13 6.72
N THR A 155 -9.52 2.63 7.91
CA THR A 155 -8.21 2.06 8.23
C THR A 155 -8.17 0.60 7.82
N LEU A 156 -7.24 0.27 6.91
CA LEU A 156 -6.94 -1.08 6.46
C LEU A 156 -5.82 -1.67 7.33
N CYS A 157 -6.18 -2.63 8.18
CA CYS A 157 -5.24 -3.45 8.93
C CYS A 157 -4.99 -4.75 8.16
N LYS A 158 -3.73 -5.13 7.93
CA LYS A 158 -3.36 -6.38 7.24
C LYS A 158 -2.17 -7.07 7.88
N GLU A 159 -2.18 -8.39 7.84
CA GLU A 159 -1.06 -9.24 8.24
C GLU A 159 -0.52 -10.08 7.08
N ASN A 160 0.82 -10.04 6.91
CA ASN A 160 1.56 -10.83 5.93
C ASN A 160 1.02 -10.74 4.48
N LYS A 161 0.45 -9.58 4.11
CA LYS A 161 -0.20 -9.34 2.81
C LYS A 161 0.28 -8.05 2.18
N ASP A 162 0.30 -8.06 0.85
CA ASP A 162 0.54 -6.86 0.05
C ASP A 162 -0.70 -5.96 0.06
N THR A 163 -0.52 -4.65 0.03
CA THR A 163 -1.63 -3.68 0.03
C THR A 163 -2.55 -3.91 -1.17
N HIS A 164 -2.03 -4.05 -2.38
CA HIS A 164 -2.86 -4.25 -3.58
C HIS A 164 -3.52 -5.62 -3.61
N TYR A 165 -2.90 -6.64 -3.02
CA TYR A 165 -3.56 -7.93 -2.80
C TYR A 165 -4.79 -7.79 -1.89
N ALA A 166 -4.65 -7.11 -0.74
CA ALA A 166 -5.76 -6.88 0.18
C ALA A 166 -6.91 -6.11 -0.49
N LEU A 167 -6.61 -5.03 -1.20
CA LEU A 167 -7.60 -4.26 -1.95
C LEU A 167 -8.30 -5.10 -3.03
N SER A 168 -7.57 -5.99 -3.72
CA SER A 168 -8.15 -6.88 -4.74
C SER A 168 -9.14 -7.89 -4.15
N VAL A 169 -8.89 -8.39 -2.94
CA VAL A 169 -9.84 -9.25 -2.23
C VAL A 169 -11.11 -8.48 -1.88
N ILE A 170 -10.98 -7.28 -1.33
CA ILE A 170 -12.11 -6.41 -0.96
C ILE A 170 -12.92 -6.03 -2.21
N SER A 171 -12.24 -5.59 -3.28
CA SER A 171 -12.81 -5.29 -4.60
C SER A 171 -13.67 -6.44 -5.12
N LYS A 172 -13.14 -7.68 -5.10
CA LYS A 172 -13.85 -8.87 -5.57
C LYS A 172 -15.10 -9.17 -4.73
N LEU A 173 -15.00 -9.08 -3.40
CA LEU A 173 -16.14 -9.35 -2.51
C LEU A 173 -17.25 -8.29 -2.63
N LEU A 174 -16.89 -7.06 -2.98
CA LEU A 174 -17.86 -5.97 -3.20
C LEU A 174 -18.40 -5.88 -4.63
N GLY A 175 -17.72 -6.50 -5.60
CA GLY A 175 -18.00 -6.30 -7.02
C GLY A 175 -17.66 -4.90 -7.53
N ILE A 176 -16.64 -4.25 -6.95
CA ILE A 176 -16.19 -2.90 -7.31
C ILE A 176 -14.81 -2.98 -7.98
N LYS A 177 -14.46 -2.03 -8.85
CA LYS A 177 -13.14 -1.97 -9.52
C LYS A 177 -12.04 -1.57 -8.53
N ASN A 178 -10.84 -2.14 -8.69
CA ASN A 178 -9.65 -1.75 -7.90
C ASN A 178 -9.28 -0.26 -8.06
N SER A 179 -9.59 0.35 -9.20
CA SER A 179 -9.36 1.79 -9.44
C SER A 179 -10.23 2.71 -8.58
N SER A 180 -11.26 2.17 -7.92
CA SER A 180 -12.11 2.93 -6.99
C SER A 180 -11.46 3.14 -5.62
N PHE A 181 -10.33 2.48 -5.33
CA PHE A 181 -9.60 2.64 -4.09
C PHE A 181 -8.46 3.66 -4.25
N GLY A 182 -8.31 4.54 -3.26
CA GLY A 182 -7.15 5.42 -3.10
C GLY A 182 -6.36 5.07 -1.85
N ILE A 183 -5.02 5.19 -1.90
CA ILE A 183 -4.11 4.97 -0.76
C ILE A 183 -3.06 6.07 -0.68
N CYS A 184 -2.58 6.38 0.52
CA CYS A 184 -1.52 7.37 0.72
C CYS A 184 -0.11 6.78 0.47
N GLY A 185 0.03 5.46 0.64
CA GLY A 185 1.26 4.73 0.34
C GLY A 185 1.06 3.22 0.47
N THR A 186 1.97 2.45 -0.11
CA THR A 186 2.03 0.99 0.10
C THR A 186 2.79 0.66 1.37
N LYS A 187 2.40 -0.41 2.08
CA LYS A 187 3.08 -0.88 3.29
C LYS A 187 3.71 -2.25 3.08
N ASP A 188 4.68 -2.59 3.94
CA ASP A 188 5.38 -3.88 3.93
C ASP A 188 4.44 -5.08 3.84
N ARG A 189 4.80 -6.06 3.00
CA ARG A 189 4.09 -7.33 2.92
C ARG A 189 4.28 -8.17 4.19
N ARG A 190 5.53 -8.41 4.59
CA ARG A 190 5.89 -9.25 5.75
C ARG A 190 5.95 -8.39 7.01
N ALA A 191 4.78 -7.98 7.47
CA ALA A 191 4.56 -7.13 8.63
C ALA A 191 3.09 -7.20 9.07
N LEU A 192 2.79 -6.67 10.25
CA LEU A 192 1.47 -6.15 10.60
C LEU A 192 1.43 -4.69 10.20
N THR A 193 0.45 -4.27 9.41
CA THR A 193 0.42 -2.88 8.93
C THR A 193 -0.96 -2.28 8.96
N THR A 194 -1.04 -1.00 9.29
CA THR A 194 -2.25 -0.20 9.17
C THR A 194 -2.01 0.96 8.20
N GLN A 195 -3.04 1.31 7.43
CA GLN A 195 -2.98 2.45 6.52
C GLN A 195 -4.38 2.98 6.22
N ARG A 196 -4.50 4.27 5.91
CA ARG A 196 -5.74 4.86 5.43
C ARG A 196 -5.99 4.42 3.98
N VAL A 197 -7.25 4.10 3.71
CA VAL A 197 -7.76 3.80 2.37
C VAL A 197 -9.04 4.58 2.15
N SER A 198 -9.22 5.10 0.94
CA SER A 198 -10.48 5.68 0.48
C SER A 198 -11.12 4.76 -0.55
N LEU A 199 -12.44 4.67 -0.56
CA LEU A 199 -13.22 3.95 -1.57
C LEU A 199 -14.34 4.83 -2.10
N TYR A 200 -14.41 4.98 -3.41
CA TYR A 200 -15.43 5.77 -4.10
C TYR A 200 -16.80 5.09 -4.06
N ARG A 201 -17.81 5.82 -3.55
CA ARG A 201 -19.24 5.49 -3.55
C ARG A 201 -19.56 4.08 -3.06
N CYS A 202 -19.16 3.78 -1.83
CA CYS A 202 -19.52 2.56 -1.13
C CYS A 202 -20.07 2.88 0.27
N GLU A 203 -21.18 2.25 0.61
CA GLU A 203 -21.78 2.30 1.95
C GLU A 203 -20.83 1.70 3.00
N ILE A 204 -20.78 2.33 4.19
CA ILE A 204 -19.96 1.89 5.32
C ILE A 204 -20.41 0.50 5.79
N GLU A 205 -21.72 0.27 5.87
CA GLU A 205 -22.33 -0.97 6.33
C GLU A 205 -21.91 -2.17 5.47
N ARG A 206 -21.64 -1.93 4.17
CA ARG A 206 -21.14 -2.97 3.26
C ARG A 206 -19.70 -3.34 3.60
N LEU A 207 -18.87 -2.39 3.99
CA LEU A 207 -17.48 -2.62 4.38
C LEU A 207 -17.39 -3.30 5.75
N GLU A 208 -18.18 -2.87 6.73
CA GLU A 208 -18.24 -3.48 8.06
C GLU A 208 -18.61 -4.97 7.97
N LYS A 209 -19.64 -5.31 7.18
CA LYS A 209 -20.06 -6.70 6.95
C LYS A 209 -19.00 -7.58 6.29
N LEU A 210 -17.99 -7.00 5.62
CA LEU A 210 -16.90 -7.78 5.04
C LEU A 210 -15.95 -8.35 6.08
N ASN A 211 -15.79 -7.72 7.25
CA ASN A 211 -14.81 -8.15 8.25
C ASN A 211 -14.94 -9.64 8.59
N GLY A 212 -16.17 -10.16 8.71
CA GLY A 212 -16.42 -11.59 8.96
C GLY A 212 -15.99 -12.56 7.86
N LYS A 213 -15.64 -12.06 6.66
CA LYS A 213 -15.17 -12.85 5.51
C LYS A 213 -13.69 -12.65 5.20
N LEU A 214 -13.06 -11.65 5.82
CA LEU A 214 -11.69 -11.26 5.56
C LEU A 214 -10.74 -12.01 6.50
N ARG A 215 -9.75 -12.71 5.94
CA ARG A 215 -8.73 -13.44 6.73
C ARG A 215 -7.41 -12.70 6.72
N GLY A 216 -6.89 -12.33 7.89
CA GLY A 216 -5.67 -11.53 8.04
C GLY A 216 -5.77 -10.13 7.41
N ILE A 217 -7.00 -9.62 7.28
CA ILE A 217 -7.35 -8.26 6.88
C ILE A 217 -8.52 -7.83 7.78
N ARG A 218 -8.47 -6.61 8.31
CA ARG A 218 -9.51 -6.02 9.15
C ARG A 218 -9.69 -4.56 8.73
N LEU A 219 -10.94 -4.13 8.58
CA LEU A 219 -11.34 -2.78 8.20
C LEU A 219 -11.94 -2.09 9.43
N THR A 220 -11.42 -0.93 9.80
CA THR A 220 -11.85 -0.18 10.98
C THR A 220 -11.94 1.32 10.67
N ASP A 221 -12.40 2.13 11.64
CA ASP A 221 -12.32 3.59 11.60
C ASP A 221 -12.90 4.21 10.31
N PHE A 222 -14.21 4.02 10.12
CA PHE A 222 -14.93 4.45 8.94
C PHE A 222 -15.39 5.90 9.07
N THR A 223 -15.07 6.73 8.07
CA THR A 223 -15.50 8.13 7.99
C THR A 223 -15.90 8.48 6.56
N SER A 224 -16.79 9.46 6.38
CA SER A 224 -17.15 9.96 5.05
C SER A 224 -16.31 11.19 4.71
N SER A 225 -15.88 11.32 3.46
CA SER A 225 -15.04 12.43 2.99
C SER A 225 -15.34 12.78 1.53
N SER A 226 -15.14 14.04 1.17
CA SER A 226 -15.27 14.52 -0.21
C SER A 226 -14.03 14.20 -1.06
N GLU A 227 -12.88 13.97 -0.44
CA GLU A 227 -11.61 13.78 -1.15
C GLU A 227 -11.09 12.34 -1.05
N PRO A 228 -10.47 11.80 -2.11
CA PRO A 228 -9.78 10.51 -2.05
C PRO A 228 -8.44 10.62 -1.31
N CYS A 229 -7.97 9.49 -0.81
CA CYS A 229 -6.57 9.33 -0.42
C CYS A 229 -5.68 9.40 -1.68
N LYS A 230 -4.69 10.29 -1.65
CA LYS A 230 -3.72 10.50 -2.74
C LYS A 230 -2.33 10.08 -2.26
N LEU A 231 -1.54 9.52 -3.18
CA LEU A 231 -0.19 9.06 -2.88
C LEU A 231 0.66 10.22 -2.33
N GLY A 232 1.35 9.99 -1.22
CA GLY A 232 2.14 11.01 -0.53
C GLY A 232 1.39 11.80 0.54
N ASN A 233 0.06 11.66 0.67
CA ASN A 233 -0.73 12.32 1.71
C ASN A 233 -0.64 11.59 3.07
N LEU A 234 0.57 11.42 3.58
CA LEU A 234 0.87 10.94 4.91
C LEU A 234 2.07 11.69 5.44
N TRP A 235 2.15 11.88 6.76
CA TRP A 235 3.39 12.39 7.35
C TRP A 235 4.49 11.33 7.24
N GLY A 236 4.17 10.08 7.58
CA GLY A 236 5.14 9.01 7.67
C GLY A 236 4.59 7.75 8.30
N ASN A 237 5.46 6.98 8.95
CA ASN A 237 5.07 5.73 9.59
C ASN A 237 5.69 5.61 10.98
N ARG A 238 4.92 5.08 11.92
CA ARG A 238 5.41 4.59 13.20
C ARG A 238 5.72 3.11 13.09
N PHE A 239 6.92 2.75 13.51
CA PHE A 239 7.42 1.38 13.51
C PHE A 239 7.44 0.87 14.94
N LYS A 240 6.96 -0.36 15.17
CA LYS A 240 7.22 -1.15 16.38
C LYS A 240 7.92 -2.43 15.96
N ILE A 241 9.21 -2.53 16.23
CA ILE A 241 10.10 -3.56 15.68
C ILE A 241 10.78 -4.32 16.81
N ILE A 242 10.83 -5.64 16.71
CA ILE A 242 11.63 -6.50 17.58
C ILE A 242 12.86 -6.96 16.80
N LEU A 243 14.04 -6.61 17.30
CA LEU A 243 15.31 -7.21 16.90
C LEU A 243 15.55 -8.41 17.79
N ARG A 244 15.57 -9.62 17.21
CA ARG A 244 15.79 -10.88 17.94
C ARG A 244 17.24 -11.29 17.90
N ASP A 245 17.61 -12.21 18.79
CA ASP A 245 18.92 -12.87 18.82
C ASP A 245 20.05 -11.84 18.83
N VAL A 246 19.91 -10.81 19.68
CA VAL A 246 20.85 -9.69 19.77
C VAL A 246 22.17 -10.19 20.36
N HIS A 247 23.24 -10.14 19.59
CA HIS A 247 24.55 -10.64 19.99
C HIS A 247 25.73 -9.84 19.37
N PRO A 248 26.80 -9.52 20.13
CA PRO A 248 26.94 -9.74 21.57
C PRO A 248 25.93 -8.89 22.36
N PHE A 249 25.40 -9.43 23.45
CA PHE A 249 24.47 -8.68 24.28
C PHE A 249 25.22 -7.83 25.31
N ASN A 250 25.03 -6.52 25.25
CA ASN A 250 25.50 -5.57 26.26
C ASN A 250 24.46 -4.46 26.40
N GLU A 251 23.76 -4.43 27.52
CA GLU A 251 22.69 -3.47 27.78
C GLU A 251 23.15 -2.01 27.73
N ALA A 252 24.32 -1.68 28.30
CA ALA A 252 24.85 -0.32 28.28
C ALA A 252 25.19 0.16 26.87
N ASP A 253 25.76 -0.72 26.03
CA ASP A 253 26.02 -0.41 24.61
C ASP A 253 24.72 -0.21 23.81
N LEU A 254 23.70 -1.04 24.06
CA LEU A 254 22.38 -0.88 23.42
C LEU A 254 21.74 0.47 23.74
N ILE A 255 21.75 0.86 25.02
CA ILE A 255 21.19 2.15 25.47
C ILE A 255 21.95 3.30 24.81
N SER A 256 23.29 3.27 24.84
CA SER A 256 24.13 4.28 24.21
C SER A 256 23.86 4.41 22.69
N ARG A 257 23.65 3.29 21.98
CA ARG A 257 23.28 3.29 20.56
C ARG A 257 21.93 3.96 20.30
N ILE A 258 20.96 3.73 21.18
CA ILE A 258 19.61 4.30 21.05
C ILE A 258 19.65 5.82 21.34
N ASP A 259 20.43 6.25 22.33
CA ASP A 259 20.58 7.67 22.67
C ASP A 259 21.25 8.46 21.53
N ASP A 260 22.29 7.88 20.90
CA ASP A 260 22.91 8.47 19.70
C ASP A 260 21.94 8.52 18.54
N PHE A 261 21.21 7.43 18.29
CA PHE A 261 20.20 7.36 17.23
C PHE A 261 19.11 8.43 17.42
N LYS A 262 18.69 8.66 18.68
CA LYS A 262 17.69 9.69 19.03
C LYS A 262 18.24 11.11 18.82
N SER A 263 19.49 11.36 19.21
CA SER A 263 20.09 12.71 19.23
C SER A 263 20.60 13.13 17.84
N ASN A 264 21.28 12.21 17.15
CA ASN A 264 21.99 12.46 15.90
C ASN A 264 21.17 12.04 14.68
N GLY A 265 20.28 11.05 14.83
CA GLY A 265 19.54 10.48 13.70
C GLY A 265 20.38 9.50 12.88
N PHE A 266 20.07 9.39 11.60
CA PHE A 266 20.75 8.50 10.66
C PHE A 266 20.80 9.11 9.25
N ILE A 267 21.77 8.67 8.44
CA ILE A 267 21.88 9.09 7.03
C ILE A 267 20.72 8.50 6.23
N ASN A 268 19.99 9.34 5.49
CA ASN A 268 18.73 8.98 4.86
C ASN A 268 18.87 8.19 3.55
N TYR A 269 19.71 7.16 3.52
CA TYR A 269 19.91 6.29 2.35
C TYR A 269 18.59 5.69 1.85
N PHE A 270 18.52 5.46 0.55
CA PHE A 270 17.54 4.53 0.00
C PHE A 270 17.96 3.10 0.34
N GLY A 271 17.10 2.38 1.05
CA GLY A 271 17.39 0.99 1.45
C GLY A 271 17.39 0.01 0.28
N THR A 272 18.02 -1.15 0.48
CA THR A 272 18.19 -2.20 -0.54
C THR A 272 16.86 -2.65 -1.19
N GLN A 273 15.75 -2.60 -0.45
CA GLN A 273 14.40 -2.85 -0.99
C GLN A 273 14.02 -1.96 -2.18
N ARG A 274 14.57 -0.73 -2.27
CA ARG A 274 14.33 0.20 -3.39
C ARG A 274 14.90 -0.32 -4.70
N PHE A 275 15.99 -1.10 -4.63
CA PHE A 275 16.70 -1.59 -5.80
C PHE A 275 16.27 -3.01 -6.20
N GLY A 276 15.32 -3.61 -5.48
CA GLY A 276 14.75 -4.93 -5.77
C GLY A 276 15.16 -5.99 -4.74
N SER A 277 14.72 -7.22 -4.97
CA SER A 277 15.20 -8.40 -4.22
C SER A 277 16.30 -9.10 -5.00
N CYS A 278 17.19 -9.79 -4.28
CA CYS A 278 18.37 -10.56 -4.73
C CYS A 278 18.37 -10.97 -6.21
N ALA A 279 19.48 -10.66 -6.90
CA ALA A 279 19.81 -10.94 -8.31
C ALA A 279 19.33 -9.95 -9.38
N PHE A 280 18.57 -8.91 -9.01
CA PHE A 280 18.10 -7.88 -9.95
C PHE A 280 18.51 -6.49 -9.46
N ASN A 281 19.35 -5.81 -10.22
CA ASN A 281 19.63 -4.39 -9.99
C ASN A 281 18.60 -3.55 -10.76
N THR A 282 17.57 -3.08 -10.07
CA THR A 282 16.52 -2.26 -10.67
C THR A 282 17.08 -0.94 -11.21
N ALA A 283 18.19 -0.44 -10.65
CA ALA A 283 18.84 0.77 -11.12
C ALA A 283 19.55 0.57 -12.47
N GLU A 284 20.16 -0.59 -12.73
CA GLU A 284 20.75 -0.91 -14.05
C GLU A 284 19.70 -0.87 -15.17
N ILE A 285 18.49 -1.37 -14.89
CA ILE A 285 17.37 -1.28 -15.83
C ILE A 285 17.00 0.19 -16.06
N GLY A 286 17.00 1.01 -15.00
CA GLY A 286 16.80 2.45 -15.08
C GLY A 286 17.85 3.14 -15.96
N ILE A 287 19.13 2.81 -15.79
CA ILE A 287 20.23 3.31 -16.62
C ILE A 287 20.00 2.94 -18.09
N ALA A 288 19.69 1.67 -18.38
CA ALA A 288 19.42 1.21 -19.75
C ALA A 288 18.22 1.94 -20.38
N ILE A 289 17.15 2.20 -19.61
CA ILE A 289 15.99 2.99 -20.07
C ILE A 289 16.40 4.42 -20.40
N LEU A 290 17.16 5.08 -19.53
CA LEU A 290 17.61 6.47 -19.74
C LEU A 290 18.55 6.59 -20.94
N LYS A 291 19.38 5.57 -21.18
CA LYS A 291 20.25 5.44 -22.35
C LYS A 291 19.52 5.03 -23.63
N LYS A 292 18.19 4.87 -23.58
CA LYS A 292 17.35 4.38 -24.69
C LYS A 292 17.77 2.99 -25.20
N GLN A 293 18.43 2.19 -24.35
CA GLN A 293 18.84 0.82 -24.62
C GLN A 293 17.69 -0.15 -24.30
N TRP A 294 16.60 -0.04 -25.07
CA TRP A 294 15.33 -0.72 -24.80
C TRP A 294 15.44 -2.24 -24.71
N GLU A 295 16.25 -2.84 -25.60
CA GLU A 295 16.50 -4.28 -25.61
C GLU A 295 17.20 -4.75 -24.32
N VAL A 296 18.25 -4.02 -23.91
CA VAL A 296 19.02 -4.32 -22.69
C VAL A 296 18.10 -4.23 -21.47
N ALA A 297 17.33 -3.14 -21.36
CA ALA A 297 16.38 -2.94 -20.26
C ALA A 297 15.34 -4.07 -20.19
N LEU A 298 14.71 -4.41 -21.33
CA LEU A 298 13.67 -5.44 -21.35
C LEU A 298 14.24 -6.83 -21.05
N LYS A 299 15.37 -7.19 -21.65
CA LYS A 299 16.04 -8.48 -21.36
C LYS A 299 16.45 -8.58 -19.89
N ALA A 300 16.91 -7.48 -19.30
CA ALA A 300 17.22 -7.42 -17.88
C ALA A 300 15.96 -7.66 -17.02
N ILE A 301 14.80 -7.07 -17.36
CA ILE A 301 13.52 -7.34 -16.67
C ILE A 301 13.13 -8.83 -16.77
N LEU A 302 13.37 -9.46 -17.92
CA LEU A 302 13.02 -10.86 -18.20
C LEU A 302 14.15 -11.86 -17.86
N LYS A 303 15.19 -11.47 -17.12
CA LYS A 303 16.27 -12.38 -16.72
C LYS A 303 15.76 -13.50 -15.79
N PRO A 304 16.34 -14.72 -15.79
CA PRO A 304 15.94 -15.77 -14.87
C PRO A 304 16.17 -15.33 -13.42
N ARG A 305 15.26 -15.72 -12.52
CA ARG A 305 15.35 -15.45 -11.07
C ARG A 305 14.66 -16.52 -10.25
N ASN A 306 14.88 -16.45 -8.93
CA ASN A 306 14.15 -17.19 -7.91
C ASN A 306 12.68 -16.72 -7.79
N ALA A 307 11.95 -16.76 -8.91
CA ALA A 307 10.50 -16.70 -8.97
C ALA A 307 9.91 -18.09 -8.67
N ARG A 308 8.63 -18.16 -8.29
CA ARG A 308 7.92 -19.42 -8.07
C ARG A 308 6.95 -19.70 -9.21
N GLY A 309 6.73 -20.98 -9.50
CA GLY A 309 5.73 -21.46 -10.46
C GLY A 309 5.99 -21.05 -11.90
N SER A 310 4.88 -20.85 -12.63
CA SER A 310 4.81 -20.50 -14.07
C SER A 310 5.64 -19.29 -14.49
N ILE A 311 5.83 -18.29 -13.63
CA ILE A 311 6.70 -17.12 -13.94
C ILE A 311 8.15 -17.57 -14.13
N ARG A 312 8.65 -18.46 -13.26
CA ARG A 312 10.01 -19.00 -13.39
C ARG A 312 10.15 -19.79 -14.69
N GLU A 313 9.16 -20.61 -15.02
CA GLU A 313 9.15 -21.40 -16.26
C GLU A 313 9.13 -20.51 -17.50
N ALA A 314 8.32 -19.45 -17.51
CA ALA A 314 8.25 -18.48 -18.61
C ALA A 314 9.58 -17.73 -18.80
N LEU A 315 10.20 -17.27 -17.71
CA LEU A 315 11.50 -16.61 -17.75
C LEU A 315 12.60 -17.56 -18.26
N ASN A 316 12.65 -18.79 -17.76
CA ASN A 316 13.61 -19.79 -18.21
C ASN A 316 13.43 -20.11 -19.71
N GLU A 317 12.18 -20.27 -20.17
CA GLU A 317 11.88 -20.52 -21.57
C GLU A 317 12.30 -19.35 -22.46
N TRP A 318 11.99 -18.11 -22.08
CA TRP A 318 12.42 -16.91 -22.81
C TRP A 318 13.93 -16.84 -22.97
N ASN A 319 14.69 -17.08 -21.89
CA ASN A 319 16.15 -17.01 -21.94
C ASN A 319 16.80 -18.22 -22.64
N LYS A 320 16.09 -19.35 -22.76
CA LYS A 320 16.54 -20.52 -23.52
C LYS A 320 16.27 -20.38 -25.02
N SER A 321 15.06 -19.99 -25.41
CA SER A 321 14.63 -20.03 -26.82
C SER A 321 14.55 -18.67 -27.51
N GLY A 322 14.56 -17.57 -26.75
CA GLY A 322 14.31 -16.22 -27.27
C GLY A 322 12.90 -16.02 -27.84
N ASN A 323 12.00 -17.01 -27.67
CA ASN A 323 10.68 -17.00 -28.29
C ASN A 323 9.60 -16.58 -27.28
N ALA A 324 9.15 -15.34 -27.41
CA ALA A 324 8.14 -14.77 -26.51
C ALA A 324 6.80 -15.53 -26.53
N SER A 325 6.40 -16.09 -27.68
CA SER A 325 5.16 -16.85 -27.80
C SER A 325 5.21 -18.18 -27.05
N VAL A 326 6.36 -18.85 -27.03
CA VAL A 326 6.55 -20.11 -26.28
C VAL A 326 6.64 -19.83 -24.79
N ALA A 327 7.38 -18.79 -24.40
CA ALA A 327 7.47 -18.36 -23.01
C ALA A 327 6.12 -17.91 -22.43
N LEU A 328 5.33 -17.17 -23.20
CA LEU A 328 3.99 -16.71 -22.78
C LEU A 328 3.04 -17.88 -22.49
N LYS A 329 3.13 -18.98 -23.26
CA LYS A 329 2.32 -20.19 -23.03
C LYS A 329 2.62 -20.88 -21.69
N LYS A 330 3.74 -20.57 -21.04
CA LYS A 330 4.06 -21.08 -19.69
C LYS A 330 3.30 -20.33 -18.59
N LEU A 331 2.81 -19.12 -18.86
CA LEU A 331 2.01 -18.34 -17.91
C LEU A 331 0.55 -18.83 -17.91
N THR A 332 -0.07 -18.89 -16.73
CA THR A 332 -1.44 -19.41 -16.58
C THR A 332 -2.42 -18.33 -16.15
N GLY A 333 -3.62 -18.37 -16.73
CA GLY A 333 -4.76 -17.52 -16.34
C GLY A 333 -4.43 -16.02 -16.25
N ILE A 334 -4.60 -15.47 -15.05
CA ILE A 334 -4.44 -14.02 -14.77
C ILE A 334 -3.03 -13.50 -15.03
N GLN A 335 -2.02 -14.37 -14.93
CA GLN A 335 -0.62 -13.96 -14.93
C GLN A 335 -0.16 -13.46 -16.29
N ALA A 336 -0.69 -14.02 -17.38
CA ALA A 336 -0.33 -13.66 -18.75
C ALA A 336 -0.66 -12.19 -19.08
N TYR A 337 -1.59 -11.55 -18.35
CA TYR A 337 -1.99 -10.16 -18.57
C TYR A 337 -1.73 -9.23 -17.38
N ALA A 338 -1.66 -9.75 -16.14
CA ALA A 338 -1.49 -8.94 -14.94
C ALA A 338 -0.03 -8.74 -14.50
N THR A 339 0.89 -9.62 -14.90
CA THR A 339 2.32 -9.52 -14.53
C THR A 339 3.10 -8.68 -15.52
N ILE A 340 4.21 -8.08 -15.06
CA ILE A 340 5.14 -7.33 -15.92
C ILE A 340 5.65 -8.24 -17.04
N GLU A 341 6.07 -9.46 -16.68
CA GLU A 341 6.58 -10.46 -17.59
C GLU A 341 5.55 -10.85 -18.65
N GLY A 342 4.31 -11.13 -18.23
CA GLY A 342 3.22 -11.46 -19.15
C GLY A 342 2.92 -10.34 -20.14
N GLN A 343 2.85 -9.09 -19.66
CA GLN A 343 2.62 -7.93 -20.53
C GLN A 343 3.73 -7.73 -21.56
N LEU A 344 5.00 -7.88 -21.15
CA LEU A 344 6.16 -7.77 -22.03
C LEU A 344 6.20 -8.92 -23.05
N LEU A 345 6.06 -10.17 -22.61
CA LEU A 345 6.05 -11.34 -23.49
C LEU A 345 4.87 -11.32 -24.46
N SER A 346 3.69 -10.89 -24.02
CA SER A 346 2.50 -10.71 -24.86
C SER A 346 2.68 -9.60 -25.89
N SER A 347 3.48 -8.57 -25.59
CA SER A 347 3.84 -7.57 -26.57
C SER A 347 4.80 -8.12 -27.63
N LEU A 348 5.86 -8.78 -27.18
CA LEU A 348 6.91 -9.31 -28.05
C LEU A 348 6.45 -10.50 -28.90
N SER A 349 5.43 -11.24 -28.46
CA SER A 349 4.83 -12.31 -29.25
C SER A 349 4.07 -11.78 -30.49
N LYS A 350 3.53 -10.56 -30.40
CA LYS A 350 2.83 -9.89 -31.51
C LYS A 350 3.80 -9.17 -32.43
N ASN A 351 4.72 -8.40 -31.86
CA ASN A 351 5.72 -7.61 -32.59
C ASN A 351 7.11 -8.01 -32.13
N LYS A 352 7.79 -8.87 -32.90
CA LYS A 352 9.17 -9.27 -32.59
C LYS A 352 10.09 -8.06 -32.63
N CYS A 353 11.04 -8.00 -31.70
CA CYS A 353 12.06 -6.94 -31.60
C CYS A 353 11.54 -5.51 -31.32
N ASP A 354 10.24 -5.31 -31.12
CA ASP A 354 9.69 -4.01 -30.66
C ASP A 354 9.80 -3.87 -29.13
N TYR A 355 11.04 -3.74 -28.65
CA TYR A 355 11.33 -3.63 -27.21
C TYR A 355 10.80 -2.33 -26.59
N ARG A 356 10.86 -1.22 -27.35
CA ARG A 356 10.33 0.07 -26.91
C ARG A 356 8.81 -0.01 -26.77
N GLY A 357 8.10 -0.48 -27.80
CA GLY A 357 6.64 -0.64 -27.75
C GLY A 357 6.20 -1.59 -26.65
N ALA A 358 6.95 -2.67 -26.40
CA ALA A 358 6.70 -3.58 -25.27
C ALA A 358 6.82 -2.88 -23.91
N LEU A 359 7.90 -2.15 -23.67
CA LEU A 359 8.06 -1.36 -22.43
C LEU A 359 6.95 -0.32 -22.29
N LEU A 360 6.55 0.35 -23.37
CA LEU A 360 5.51 1.38 -23.35
C LEU A 360 4.11 0.84 -22.99
N LYS A 361 3.86 -0.47 -23.11
CA LYS A 361 2.61 -1.10 -22.64
C LYS A 361 2.52 -1.18 -21.12
N LEU A 362 3.64 -1.16 -20.41
CA LEU A 362 3.64 -1.08 -18.96
C LEU A 362 3.07 0.27 -18.54
N THR A 363 2.33 0.31 -17.43
CA THR A 363 1.81 1.57 -16.90
C THR A 363 2.94 2.54 -16.57
N ARG A 364 2.67 3.86 -16.60
CA ARG A 364 3.66 4.90 -16.27
C ARG A 364 4.34 4.62 -14.93
N ASN A 365 3.58 4.25 -13.90
CA ASN A 365 4.10 3.99 -12.55
C ASN A 365 5.12 2.83 -12.52
N ILE A 366 4.88 1.76 -13.28
CA ILE A 366 5.82 0.62 -13.36
C ILE A 366 7.10 1.03 -14.08
N ARG A 367 6.99 1.75 -15.20
CA ARG A 367 8.17 2.21 -15.97
C ARG A 367 9.03 3.16 -15.14
N SER A 368 8.39 4.09 -14.46
CA SER A 368 9.03 5.06 -13.57
C SER A 368 9.76 4.40 -12.39
N LEU A 369 9.32 3.23 -11.90
CA LEU A 369 10.02 2.50 -10.81
C LEU A 369 11.51 2.24 -11.13
N TYR A 370 11.82 1.87 -12.37
CA TYR A 370 13.20 1.59 -12.79
C TYR A 370 14.06 2.85 -12.81
N VAL A 371 13.54 3.93 -13.38
CA VAL A 371 14.23 5.22 -13.42
C VAL A 371 14.40 5.76 -12.00
N HIS A 372 13.41 5.60 -11.12
CA HIS A 372 13.54 6.03 -9.74
C HIS A 372 14.57 5.21 -8.95
N ALA A 373 14.77 3.93 -9.28
CA ALA A 373 15.83 3.14 -8.69
C ALA A 373 17.20 3.72 -9.07
N TYR A 374 17.40 4.17 -10.31
CA TYR A 374 18.63 4.88 -10.68
C TYR A 374 18.78 6.21 -9.93
N GLN A 375 17.73 7.04 -9.87
CA GLN A 375 17.75 8.30 -9.10
C GLN A 375 18.17 8.06 -7.64
N SER A 376 17.63 7.00 -7.02
CA SER A 376 17.99 6.59 -5.67
C SER A 376 19.44 6.13 -5.55
N LEU A 377 19.98 5.41 -6.53
CA LEU A 377 21.36 4.93 -6.53
C LEU A 377 22.34 6.09 -6.66
N LEU A 378 22.09 7.00 -7.60
CA LEU A 378 22.89 8.21 -7.78
C LEU A 378 22.89 9.07 -6.51
N TRP A 379 21.73 9.23 -5.87
CA TRP A 379 21.62 9.93 -4.60
C TRP A 379 22.45 9.27 -3.50
N ASN A 380 22.39 7.94 -3.35
CA ASN A 380 23.23 7.21 -2.40
C ASN A 380 24.73 7.42 -2.67
N LYS A 381 25.18 7.27 -3.93
CA LYS A 381 26.58 7.52 -4.35
C LYS A 381 27.05 8.92 -3.93
N VAL A 382 26.27 9.95 -4.25
CA VAL A 382 26.60 11.34 -3.93
C VAL A 382 26.61 11.58 -2.42
N VAL A 383 25.65 11.02 -1.68
CA VAL A 383 25.56 11.14 -0.22
C VAL A 383 26.73 10.49 0.49
N THR A 384 27.11 9.29 0.08
CA THR A 384 28.32 8.63 0.58
C THR A 384 29.54 9.52 0.38
N ARG A 385 29.73 10.06 -0.83
CA ARG A 385 30.85 10.98 -1.11
C ARG A 385 30.76 12.28 -0.29
N ARG A 386 29.56 12.85 -0.13
CA ARG A 386 29.30 14.06 0.68
C ARG A 386 29.65 13.85 2.14
N VAL A 387 29.26 12.73 2.71
CA VAL A 387 29.54 12.39 4.11
C VAL A 387 31.03 12.15 4.31
N LYS A 388 31.66 11.32 3.46
CA LYS A 388 33.11 11.04 3.54
C LYS A 388 33.97 12.30 3.46
N ASN A 389 33.66 13.19 2.52
CA ASN A 389 34.55 14.29 2.19
C ASN A 389 34.25 15.57 2.99
N LYS A 390 32.99 15.78 3.41
CA LYS A 390 32.52 17.04 4.01
C LYS A 390 31.71 16.86 5.29
N GLY A 391 31.49 15.62 5.75
CA GLY A 391 30.73 15.32 6.97
C GLY A 391 29.22 15.57 6.83
N PHE A 392 28.58 15.89 7.96
CA PHE A 392 27.12 15.94 8.11
C PHE A 392 26.53 17.35 8.12
N HIS A 393 27.32 18.33 8.53
CA HIS A 393 26.89 19.72 8.72
C HIS A 393 26.76 20.43 7.38
N ALA A 394 25.89 21.45 7.35
CA ALA A 394 25.71 22.29 6.18
C ALA A 394 27.02 23.02 5.82
N ILE A 395 27.33 23.06 4.53
CA ILE A 395 28.43 23.85 3.97
C ILE A 395 27.89 24.90 3.01
N SER A 396 28.70 25.92 2.71
CA SER A 396 28.33 26.96 1.74
C SER A 396 27.88 26.36 0.41
N GLY A 397 26.74 26.83 -0.09
CA GLY A 397 26.13 26.38 -1.34
C GLY A 397 25.24 25.14 -1.23
N ASP A 398 25.12 24.51 -0.05
CA ASP A 398 24.14 23.45 0.20
C ASP A 398 22.70 23.97 0.10
N LEU A 399 21.77 23.07 -0.17
CA LEU A 399 20.35 23.37 -0.31
C LEU A 399 19.54 22.85 0.87
N ASN A 400 18.47 23.56 1.23
CA ASN A 400 17.46 23.09 2.17
C ASN A 400 16.36 22.25 1.48
N LEU A 401 15.41 21.74 2.27
CA LEU A 401 14.26 20.97 1.76
C LEU A 401 13.39 21.72 0.72
N ARG A 402 13.45 23.06 0.69
CA ARG A 402 12.74 23.90 -0.29
C ARG A 402 13.57 24.14 -1.57
N GLY A 403 14.77 23.56 -1.66
CA GLY A 403 15.70 23.75 -2.78
C GLY A 403 16.30 25.16 -2.82
N GLN A 404 16.36 25.84 -1.67
CA GLN A 404 16.99 27.15 -1.51
C GLN A 404 18.37 26.99 -0.89
N ILE A 405 19.31 27.87 -1.24
CA ILE A 405 20.65 27.87 -0.64
C ILE A 405 20.51 28.16 0.86
N ILE A 406 21.11 27.29 1.67
CA ILE A 406 21.15 27.45 3.12
C ILE A 406 21.96 28.70 3.47
N LYS A 407 21.40 29.54 4.33
CA LYS A 407 22.08 30.69 4.90
C LYS A 407 22.36 30.53 6.39
N ASP A 408 21.47 29.81 7.07
CA ASP A 408 21.60 29.47 8.48
C ASP A 408 22.07 28.02 8.60
N PHE A 409 23.37 27.83 8.77
CA PHE A 409 23.99 26.50 8.86
C PHE A 409 23.68 25.75 10.16
N GLU A 410 23.13 26.42 11.17
CA GLU A 410 22.81 25.80 12.46
C GLU A 410 21.38 25.25 12.48
N ASN A 411 20.43 25.96 11.86
CA ASN A 411 19.01 25.62 11.95
C ASN A 411 18.41 25.01 10.67
N GLU A 412 19.08 25.11 9.52
CA GLU A 412 18.57 24.53 8.28
C GLU A 412 19.15 23.14 7.98
N GLU A 413 18.26 22.20 7.63
CA GLU A 413 18.65 20.84 7.26
C GLU A 413 19.16 20.77 5.82
N VAL A 414 20.31 20.10 5.63
CA VAL A 414 20.87 19.81 4.31
C VAL A 414 19.97 18.83 3.55
N ALA A 415 19.62 19.18 2.33
CA ALA A 415 18.90 18.34 1.40
C ALA A 415 19.62 18.26 0.06
N LEU A 416 19.61 17.07 -0.54
CA LEU A 416 20.20 16.80 -1.84
C LEU A 416 19.13 16.42 -2.85
N PRO A 417 19.23 16.89 -4.10
CA PRO A 417 18.21 16.68 -5.11
C PRO A 417 18.18 15.25 -5.65
N LEU A 418 17.00 14.72 -5.93
CA LEU A 418 16.87 13.64 -6.92
C LEU A 418 16.88 14.25 -8.32
N ILE A 419 17.68 13.69 -9.22
CA ILE A 419 17.82 14.23 -10.57
C ILE A 419 16.46 14.29 -11.29
N SER A 420 16.08 15.46 -11.77
CA SER A 420 14.88 15.65 -12.60
C SER A 420 15.08 16.87 -13.50
N GLY A 421 14.12 17.13 -14.37
CA GLY A 421 14.27 18.14 -15.42
C GLY A 421 14.23 19.58 -14.96
N SER A 422 13.73 19.80 -13.75
CA SER A 422 13.55 21.13 -13.17
C SER A 422 14.24 21.25 -11.82
N VAL A 423 15.15 20.33 -11.48
CA VAL A 423 15.76 20.31 -10.16
C VAL A 423 16.89 21.33 -10.04
N LYS A 424 17.00 21.96 -8.88
CA LYS A 424 18.13 22.81 -8.52
C LYS A 424 19.21 21.96 -7.89
N PHE A 425 20.45 22.17 -8.34
CA PHE A 425 21.63 21.55 -7.75
C PHE A 425 22.29 22.49 -6.74
N PRO A 426 23.03 21.95 -5.75
CA PRO A 426 23.90 22.75 -4.89
C PRO A 426 24.85 23.64 -5.72
N SER A 427 25.31 24.74 -5.13
CA SER A 427 26.24 25.67 -5.77
C SER A 427 27.71 25.45 -5.39
N ASN A 428 28.02 24.24 -4.92
CA ASN A 428 29.34 23.78 -4.50
C ASN A 428 29.76 22.53 -5.27
N GLU A 429 30.91 21.94 -4.90
CA GLU A 429 31.50 20.75 -5.55
C GLU A 429 30.57 19.53 -5.63
N VAL A 430 29.52 19.46 -4.80
CA VAL A 430 28.54 18.36 -4.84
C VAL A 430 27.83 18.30 -6.19
N ARG A 431 27.59 19.45 -6.83
CA ARG A 431 27.02 19.50 -8.19
C ARG A 431 27.90 18.78 -9.19
N ASP A 432 29.21 18.98 -9.08
CA ASP A 432 30.16 18.43 -10.03
C ASP A 432 30.25 16.91 -9.87
N TRP A 433 30.06 16.37 -8.65
CA TRP A 433 29.94 14.93 -8.42
C TRP A 433 28.70 14.31 -9.08
N TYR A 434 27.56 15.02 -9.11
CA TYR A 434 26.40 14.55 -9.88
C TYR A 434 26.76 14.41 -11.36
N ALA A 435 27.41 15.44 -11.93
CA ALA A 435 27.81 15.43 -13.34
C ALA A 435 28.83 14.32 -13.66
N GLU A 436 29.83 14.14 -12.79
CA GLU A 436 30.87 13.11 -12.89
C GLU A 436 30.25 11.70 -12.92
N ILE A 437 29.45 11.34 -11.91
CA ILE A 437 28.86 10.01 -11.78
C ILE A 437 27.86 9.74 -12.92
N MET A 438 27.08 10.74 -13.32
CA MET A 438 26.15 10.60 -14.45
C MET A 438 26.89 10.38 -15.77
N ALA A 439 28.02 11.06 -15.97
CA ALA A 439 28.88 10.86 -17.13
C ALA A 439 29.48 9.45 -17.16
N GLU A 440 29.94 8.94 -16.02
CA GLU A 440 30.43 7.56 -15.87
C GLU A 440 29.34 6.51 -16.22
N ASP A 441 28.12 6.70 -15.73
CA ASP A 441 26.99 5.82 -16.04
C ASP A 441 26.50 6.01 -17.51
N GLY A 442 26.93 7.09 -18.18
CA GLY A 442 26.58 7.47 -19.54
C GLY A 442 25.12 7.91 -19.67
N VAL A 443 24.59 8.59 -18.65
CA VAL A 443 23.19 9.02 -18.55
C VAL A 443 23.07 10.54 -18.66
N THR A 444 22.12 11.02 -19.46
CA THR A 444 21.77 12.45 -19.54
C THR A 444 20.42 12.72 -18.87
N VAL A 445 20.18 13.98 -18.47
CA VAL A 445 18.92 14.45 -17.86
C VAL A 445 17.84 14.62 -18.94
N GLU A 446 17.53 13.58 -19.73
CA GLU A 446 16.33 13.59 -20.60
C GLU A 446 15.13 12.98 -19.85
N ILE A 447 14.10 13.81 -19.66
CA ILE A 447 13.16 13.79 -18.50
C ILE A 447 11.78 13.27 -18.93
N GLU A 448 11.69 12.28 -19.81
CA GLU A 448 10.36 11.73 -20.15
C GLU A 448 9.81 10.86 -18.99
N TRP A 449 10.70 10.36 -18.13
CA TRP A 449 10.39 9.30 -17.16
C TRP A 449 10.61 9.65 -15.68
N THR A 450 11.17 10.82 -15.37
CA THR A 450 11.51 11.23 -14.00
C THR A 450 10.31 11.87 -13.28
N ILE A 451 10.27 11.75 -11.94
CA ILE A 451 9.34 12.52 -11.09
C ILE A 451 9.76 14.00 -11.13
N GLY A 452 8.83 14.91 -10.83
CA GLY A 452 9.14 16.32 -10.56
C GLY A 452 10.27 16.52 -9.55
N ALA A 453 10.77 17.75 -9.42
CA ALA A 453 11.87 18.09 -8.51
C ALA A 453 11.55 17.67 -7.06
N VAL A 454 12.36 16.76 -6.52
CA VAL A 454 12.27 16.28 -5.12
C VAL A 454 13.60 16.57 -4.43
N MET A 455 13.53 17.28 -3.31
CA MET A 455 14.64 17.45 -2.39
C MET A 455 14.52 16.39 -1.29
N ARG A 456 15.62 15.70 -1.01
CA ARG A 456 15.66 14.66 0.02
C ARG A 456 16.63 15.08 1.13
N PRO A 457 16.21 15.08 2.40
CA PRO A 457 17.10 15.45 3.51
C PRO A 457 18.24 14.42 3.63
N LEU A 458 19.44 14.92 3.94
CA LEU A 458 20.65 14.11 4.13
C LEU A 458 20.52 13.21 5.37
N ILE A 459 19.97 13.75 6.45
CA ILE A 459 19.84 13.11 7.77
C ILE A 459 18.37 13.11 8.18
N ILE A 460 17.93 12.04 8.83
CA ILE A 460 16.62 11.96 9.46
C ILE A 460 16.80 11.74 10.94
N LYS A 461 16.17 12.59 11.74
CA LYS A 461 16.03 12.36 13.18
C LYS A 461 14.71 11.62 13.45
N PRO A 462 14.74 10.45 14.09
CA PRO A 462 13.54 9.71 14.43
C PRO A 462 12.75 10.46 15.52
N GLN A 463 11.42 10.44 15.43
CA GLN A 463 10.55 11.01 16.46
C GLN A 463 9.96 9.90 17.35
N ASN A 464 9.61 10.24 18.59
CA ASN A 464 8.92 9.34 19.52
C ASN A 464 9.65 8.00 19.74
N VAL A 465 10.98 8.05 19.88
CA VAL A 465 11.80 6.86 20.12
C VAL A 465 11.53 6.32 21.52
N LYS A 466 11.13 5.04 21.60
CA LYS A 466 10.99 4.26 22.83
C LYS A 466 11.64 2.89 22.63
N TYR A 467 12.09 2.27 23.70
CA TYR A 467 12.68 0.94 23.62
C TYR A 467 12.32 0.06 24.83
N LYS A 468 12.49 -1.24 24.64
CA LYS A 468 12.42 -2.27 25.68
C LYS A 468 13.48 -3.33 25.41
N ILE A 469 14.25 -3.71 26.42
CA ILE A 469 15.18 -4.83 26.35
C ILE A 469 14.47 -6.04 26.93
N LEU A 470 14.46 -7.15 26.20
CA LEU A 470 13.69 -8.34 26.51
C LEU A 470 14.59 -9.55 26.54
N THR A 471 14.30 -10.49 27.44
CA THR A 471 14.79 -11.87 27.40
C THR A 471 13.65 -12.82 27.03
N TYR A 472 13.97 -13.94 26.38
CA TYR A 472 12.98 -14.93 25.97
C TYR A 472 13.57 -16.33 25.82
N PRO A 473 12.75 -17.40 25.92
CA PRO A 473 13.26 -18.77 26.02
C PRO A 473 13.49 -19.43 24.66
N GLU A 474 12.74 -19.07 23.63
CA GLU A 474 12.77 -19.76 22.34
C GLU A 474 12.62 -18.83 21.14
N ALA A 475 13.24 -19.19 20.00
CA ALA A 475 13.24 -18.39 18.77
C ALA A 475 11.85 -17.99 18.23
N ARG A 476 10.78 -18.71 18.59
CA ARG A 476 9.40 -18.45 18.13
C ARG A 476 8.48 -17.82 19.17
N THR A 477 8.96 -17.53 20.39
CA THR A 477 8.18 -16.83 21.42
C THR A 477 7.65 -15.49 20.87
N LYS A 478 6.35 -15.22 21.01
CA LYS A 478 5.71 -13.98 20.57
C LYS A 478 6.02 -12.84 21.55
N LEU A 479 6.95 -11.95 21.17
CA LEU A 479 7.43 -10.84 22.01
C LEU A 479 6.64 -9.53 21.85
N GLN A 480 5.68 -9.54 20.93
CA GLN A 480 4.70 -8.48 20.76
C GLN A 480 3.40 -9.04 20.18
N THR A 481 2.32 -8.28 20.33
CA THR A 481 0.98 -8.68 19.94
C THR A 481 0.91 -8.99 18.45
N ASP A 482 0.31 -10.14 18.13
CA ASP A 482 -0.02 -10.48 16.76
C ASP A 482 -1.33 -9.80 16.30
N PHE A 483 -1.78 -10.13 15.08
CA PHE A 483 -2.99 -9.53 14.49
C PHE A 483 -4.28 -9.80 15.29
N GLU A 484 -4.30 -10.89 16.06
CA GLU A 484 -5.40 -11.28 16.94
C GLU A 484 -5.16 -10.87 18.40
N GLY A 485 -4.08 -10.14 18.67
CA GLY A 485 -3.75 -9.64 20.01
C GLY A 485 -3.01 -10.66 20.89
N ASN A 486 -2.60 -11.81 20.36
CA ASN A 486 -1.90 -12.81 21.17
C ASN A 486 -0.44 -12.42 21.39
N ILE A 487 0.06 -12.66 22.60
CA ILE A 487 1.44 -12.43 23.04
C ILE A 487 1.80 -13.48 24.10
N ASP A 488 3.04 -13.95 24.13
CA ASP A 488 3.50 -14.96 25.09
C ASP A 488 4.04 -14.27 26.35
N SER A 489 3.21 -13.45 27.01
CA SER A 489 3.63 -12.54 28.11
C SER A 489 4.37 -13.26 29.23
N GLU A 490 3.96 -14.47 29.59
CA GLU A 490 4.58 -15.27 30.66
C GLU A 490 6.00 -15.75 30.31
N SER A 491 6.35 -15.81 29.02
CA SER A 491 7.68 -16.22 28.55
C SER A 491 8.63 -15.03 28.39
N ILE A 492 8.14 -13.79 28.40
CA ILE A 492 8.97 -12.60 28.27
C ILE A 492 9.64 -12.31 29.62
N GLY A 493 10.96 -12.22 29.64
CA GLY A 493 11.75 -12.07 30.87
C GLY A 493 12.47 -13.36 31.29
N ILE A 494 12.19 -14.49 30.64
CA ILE A 494 12.73 -15.82 30.97
C ILE A 494 13.60 -16.31 29.81
N GLY A 495 14.77 -16.91 30.08
CA GLY A 495 15.61 -17.54 29.05
C GLY A 495 16.83 -16.73 28.63
N ASN A 496 17.61 -17.29 27.71
CA ASN A 496 18.96 -16.82 27.37
C ASN A 496 19.02 -15.99 26.08
N PHE A 497 17.93 -15.91 25.31
CA PHE A 497 17.91 -15.06 24.13
C PHE A 497 17.59 -13.63 24.51
N HIS A 498 18.29 -12.69 23.87
CA HIS A 498 18.08 -11.26 24.07
C HIS A 498 17.43 -10.64 22.84
N ALA A 499 16.47 -9.74 23.07
CA ALA A 499 15.82 -8.96 22.03
C ALA A 499 15.75 -7.48 22.42
N LEU A 500 15.79 -6.62 21.40
CA LEU A 500 15.56 -5.19 21.52
C LEU A 500 14.26 -4.85 20.81
N GLY A 501 13.24 -4.42 21.57
CA GLY A 501 12.04 -3.81 21.03
C GLY A 501 12.20 -2.31 20.87
N LEU A 502 11.95 -1.80 19.67
CA LEU A 502 12.05 -0.38 19.33
C LEU A 502 10.71 0.13 18.81
N GLU A 503 10.30 1.30 19.29
CA GLU A 503 9.23 2.10 18.69
C GLU A 503 9.78 3.45 18.26
N PHE A 504 9.53 3.86 17.02
CA PHE A 504 9.93 5.17 16.51
C PHE A 504 9.12 5.58 15.28
N SER A 505 9.06 6.88 15.00
CA SER A 505 8.34 7.47 13.86
C SER A 505 9.33 8.05 12.85
N LEU A 506 9.15 7.72 11.58
CA LEU A 506 9.94 8.27 10.48
C LEU A 506 9.02 8.95 9.45
N PRO A 507 9.44 10.08 8.86
CA PRO A 507 8.69 10.73 7.80
C PRO A 507 8.67 9.88 6.53
N SER A 508 7.72 10.19 5.64
CA SER A 508 7.59 9.54 4.35
C SER A 508 8.90 9.60 3.54
N GLY A 509 9.18 8.56 2.78
CA GLY A 509 10.45 8.42 2.05
C GLY A 509 11.65 7.94 2.88
N SER A 510 11.49 7.70 4.19
CA SER A 510 12.53 7.10 5.04
C SER A 510 12.39 5.58 5.14
N TYR A 511 13.48 4.87 5.43
CA TYR A 511 13.52 3.40 5.50
C TYR A 511 13.88 2.94 6.91
N ALA A 512 12.98 2.17 7.55
CA ALA A 512 13.25 1.62 8.89
C ALA A 512 14.49 0.71 8.91
N THR A 513 14.76 -0.04 7.84
CA THR A 513 15.97 -0.87 7.76
C THR A 513 17.26 -0.04 7.81
N ILE A 514 17.26 1.19 7.28
CA ILE A 514 18.42 2.10 7.35
C ILE A 514 18.55 2.71 8.75
N ALA A 515 17.43 3.03 9.40
CA ALA A 515 17.43 3.43 10.80
C ALA A 515 17.99 2.33 11.73
N LEU A 516 17.56 1.08 11.53
CA LEU A 516 18.06 -0.06 12.28
C LEU A 516 19.53 -0.35 11.99
N ARG A 517 19.95 -0.22 10.72
CA ARG A 517 21.35 -0.32 10.32
C ARG A 517 22.22 0.65 11.12
N GLU A 518 21.78 1.90 11.32
CA GLU A 518 22.53 2.87 12.14
C GLU A 518 22.76 2.35 13.57
N ILE A 519 21.74 1.76 14.19
CA ILE A 519 21.82 1.22 15.55
C ILE A 519 22.74 0.00 15.58
N THR A 520 22.54 -0.98 14.69
CA THR A 520 23.15 -2.29 14.81
C THR A 520 24.47 -2.44 14.07
N ARG A 521 24.78 -1.57 13.10
CA ARG A 521 25.89 -1.71 12.15
C ARG A 521 25.85 -2.97 11.28
N CYS A 522 24.71 -3.68 11.23
CA CYS A 522 24.55 -4.85 10.37
C CYS A 522 24.01 -4.48 8.98
N ASP A 523 24.37 -5.28 7.97
CA ASP A 523 23.67 -5.28 6.68
C ASP A 523 22.23 -5.78 6.92
N MET A 524 21.26 -4.87 6.74
CA MET A 524 19.83 -5.13 6.95
C MET A 524 19.13 -5.66 5.70
N SER A 525 19.89 -6.00 4.66
CA SER A 525 19.37 -6.56 3.42
C SER A 525 18.79 -7.96 3.60
N LYS A 526 17.90 -8.32 2.68
CA LYS A 526 17.26 -9.62 2.68
C LYS A 526 18.27 -10.78 2.56
N LEU A 527 19.39 -10.62 1.83
CA LEU A 527 20.40 -11.68 1.73
C LEU A 527 21.12 -11.88 3.05
N ALA A 528 21.58 -10.80 3.68
CA ALA A 528 22.25 -10.86 4.96
C ALA A 528 21.36 -11.54 6.01
N GLN A 529 20.10 -11.11 6.08
CA GLN A 529 19.11 -11.70 7.00
C GLN A 529 18.74 -13.17 6.66
N MET A 530 18.84 -13.59 5.40
CA MET A 530 18.67 -14.99 5.01
C MET A 530 19.88 -15.85 5.38
N SER A 531 21.10 -15.33 5.19
CA SER A 531 22.33 -16.02 5.58
C SER A 531 22.39 -16.23 7.08
N MET A 532 22.16 -15.17 7.87
CA MET A 532 22.12 -15.24 9.33
C MET A 532 21.08 -16.25 9.85
N ALA A 533 19.95 -16.39 9.16
CA ALA A 533 18.92 -17.38 9.51
C ALA A 533 19.26 -18.81 9.08
N GLN A 534 20.11 -19.01 8.06
CA GLN A 534 20.60 -20.32 7.61
C GLN A 534 21.77 -20.83 8.43
N ASP A 535 22.59 -19.93 8.99
CA ASP A 535 23.77 -20.30 9.75
C ASP A 535 23.46 -20.94 11.11
N GLY A 536 22.19 -20.94 11.56
CA GLY A 536 21.63 -21.91 12.51
C GLY A 536 22.36 -22.12 13.83
N LYS A 537 23.37 -21.31 14.16
CA LYS A 537 24.06 -21.36 15.43
C LYS A 537 23.18 -20.67 16.43
N ASP A 538 22.65 -21.45 17.35
CA ASP A 538 22.22 -20.93 18.62
C ASP A 538 23.43 -20.19 19.21
N PHE A 539 23.36 -18.86 19.26
CA PHE A 539 24.48 -18.02 19.73
C PHE A 539 24.81 -18.26 21.22
N THR A 540 24.06 -19.15 21.87
CA THR A 540 24.29 -19.70 23.21
C THR A 540 25.41 -20.73 23.27
N GLU A 541 25.91 -21.25 22.14
CA GLU A 541 27.01 -22.24 22.11
C GLU A 541 28.42 -21.64 22.19
N PHE A 542 28.56 -20.32 22.28
CA PHE A 542 29.86 -19.64 22.45
C PHE A 542 29.83 -18.68 23.65
N VAL A 543 29.83 -19.24 24.85
CA VAL A 543 30.32 -18.59 26.09
C VAL A 543 31.22 -19.56 26.82
#